data_AF-A0A5S4EX32-F1
#
_entry.id   AF-A0A5S4EX32-F1
#
_cell.length_a   1.000
_cell.length_b   1.000
_cell.length_c   1.000
_cell.angle_alpha   90.00
_cell.angle_beta   90.00
_cell.angle_gamma   90.00
#
_symmetry.space_group_name_H-M   'P 1'
#
loop_
_entity.id
_entity.type
_entity.pdbx_description
1 polymer ?
#
loop_
_entity_poly.entity_id
_entity_poly.type
_entity_poly.pdbx_seq_one_letter_code
_entity_poly.pdbx_strand_id
1 'polypeptide(L)'
;MPAVHMTASVYLFAEVEHEWRIGLIEHPRLGGCMIPGGHVEDEMPSDAAVRETIEETGRTPRLLPPPGIAIPERYPHPLVNSPWWIVRMPVKPDRYLPTQHIHEDHQYVAIADHPDQETHVAEHPFQWATVGDLPKLSVPAGTLVVAHTLFDLLQAQGVDALTRHRAPVPRLPTPHPWPA
;
A
#
# COMPACT_ATOMS: atom_id res chain seq x y z
N MET A 1 19.82 -18.16 -9.83
CA MET A 1 18.49 -17.55 -9.69
C MET A 1 18.65 -16.05 -9.86
N PRO A 2 17.71 -15.33 -10.49
CA PRO A 2 17.80 -13.87 -10.60
C PRO A 2 17.88 -13.23 -9.21
N ALA A 3 18.56 -12.10 -9.08
CA ALA A 3 18.57 -11.33 -7.84
C ALA A 3 17.14 -10.89 -7.48
N VAL A 4 16.87 -10.78 -6.18
CA VAL A 4 15.55 -10.39 -5.65
C VAL A 4 15.75 -9.17 -4.79
N HIS A 5 15.03 -8.10 -5.10
CA HIS A 5 14.95 -6.91 -4.27
C HIS A 5 13.55 -6.80 -3.68
N MET A 6 13.49 -6.39 -2.42
CA MET A 6 12.23 -6.07 -1.78
C MET A 6 11.82 -4.66 -2.17
N THR A 7 10.58 -4.51 -2.60
CA THR A 7 9.94 -3.21 -2.80
C THR A 7 8.67 -3.14 -1.97
N ALA A 8 8.17 -1.93 -1.77
CA ALA A 8 6.88 -1.70 -1.13
C ALA A 8 6.11 -0.61 -1.88
N SER A 9 4.82 -0.86 -2.11
CA SER A 9 3.94 0.00 -2.89
C SER A 9 2.61 0.22 -2.19
N VAL A 10 1.97 1.38 -2.38
CA VAL A 10 0.74 1.77 -1.67
C VAL A 10 -0.38 2.14 -2.62
N TYR A 11 -1.49 1.39 -2.57
CA TYR A 11 -2.77 1.84 -3.10
C TYR A 11 -3.37 2.87 -2.13
N LEU A 12 -3.03 4.14 -2.33
CA LEU A 12 -3.47 5.25 -1.48
C LEU A 12 -4.86 5.74 -1.94
N PHE A 13 -5.85 5.66 -1.07
CA PHE A 13 -7.20 6.17 -1.33
C PHE A 13 -7.54 7.36 -0.44
N ALA A 14 -8.48 8.18 -0.89
CA ALA A 14 -9.15 9.17 -0.07
C ALA A 14 -10.56 9.45 -0.58
N GLU A 15 -11.40 9.98 0.30
CA GLU A 15 -12.68 10.56 -0.09
C GLU A 15 -12.45 12.04 -0.42
N VAL A 16 -12.59 12.41 -1.69
CA VAL A 16 -12.44 13.78 -2.21
C VAL A 16 -13.79 14.20 -2.77
N GLU A 17 -14.35 15.29 -2.25
CA GLU A 17 -15.67 15.79 -2.67
C GLU A 17 -16.78 14.71 -2.62
N HIS A 18 -16.76 13.86 -1.59
CA HIS A 18 -17.69 12.73 -1.40
C HIS A 18 -17.55 11.57 -2.39
N GLU A 19 -16.42 11.50 -3.10
CA GLU A 19 -16.12 10.40 -4.01
C GLU A 19 -14.78 9.75 -3.64
N TRP A 20 -14.73 8.41 -3.68
CA TRP A 20 -13.49 7.69 -3.53
C TRP A 20 -12.57 7.96 -4.72
N ARG A 21 -11.31 8.29 -4.43
CA ARG A 21 -10.26 8.46 -5.42
C ARG A 21 -8.98 7.74 -5.01
N ILE A 22 -8.20 7.34 -5.99
CA ILE A 22 -6.86 6.77 -5.80
C ILE A 22 -5.80 7.83 -6.12
N GLY A 23 -4.78 7.90 -5.28
CA GLY A 23 -3.62 8.76 -5.47
C GLY A 23 -2.64 8.12 -6.44
N LEU A 24 -2.26 8.85 -7.47
CA LEU A 24 -1.29 8.42 -8.48
C LEU A 24 -0.22 9.48 -8.68
N ILE A 25 1.00 9.03 -8.93
CA ILE A 25 2.13 9.85 -9.34
C ILE A 25 2.40 9.69 -10.83
N GLU A 26 2.85 10.75 -11.50
CA GLU A 26 3.37 10.66 -12.86
C GLU A 26 4.88 10.37 -12.80
N HIS A 27 5.28 9.14 -13.17
CA HIS A 27 6.67 8.73 -13.04
C HIS A 27 7.50 9.19 -14.26
N PRO A 28 8.46 10.14 -14.09
CA PRO A 28 9.10 10.82 -15.22
C PRO A 28 9.96 9.90 -16.11
N ARG A 29 10.51 8.81 -15.55
CA ARG A 29 11.35 7.86 -16.30
C ARG A 29 10.59 6.69 -16.94
N LEU A 30 9.56 6.18 -16.28
CA LEU A 30 8.82 5.00 -16.72
C LEU A 30 7.68 5.38 -17.68
N GLY A 31 7.21 6.62 -17.60
CA GLY A 31 6.11 7.13 -18.39
C GLY A 31 4.76 6.62 -17.86
N GLY A 32 3.84 7.53 -17.61
CA GLY A 32 2.50 7.20 -17.12
C GLY A 32 2.32 7.34 -15.62
N CYS A 33 1.14 6.93 -15.15
CA CYS A 33 0.69 7.07 -13.79
C CYS A 33 0.91 5.77 -13.00
N MET A 34 1.45 5.89 -11.80
CA MET A 34 1.73 4.76 -10.92
C MET A 34 1.24 5.04 -9.51
N ILE A 35 0.98 3.97 -8.76
CA ILE A 35 0.89 4.08 -7.30
C ILE A 35 2.28 4.39 -6.73
N PRO A 36 2.37 5.12 -5.61
CA PRO A 36 3.66 5.38 -4.99
C PRO A 36 4.28 4.11 -4.42
N GLY A 37 5.61 4.05 -4.43
CA GLY A 37 6.36 2.91 -3.93
C GLY A 37 7.80 2.86 -4.43
N GLY A 38 8.62 2.10 -3.72
CA GLY A 38 10.04 2.02 -4.00
C GLY A 38 10.74 0.88 -3.29
N HIS A 39 12.06 0.94 -3.23
CA HIS A 39 12.87 -0.13 -2.64
C HIS A 39 12.79 -0.09 -1.12
N VAL A 40 12.76 -1.28 -0.51
CA VAL A 40 12.97 -1.42 0.92
C VAL A 40 14.46 -1.35 1.19
N GLU A 41 14.88 -0.43 2.06
CA GLU A 41 16.27 -0.26 2.48
C GLU A 41 16.53 -0.98 3.82
N ASP A 42 17.24 -0.35 4.76
CA ASP A 42 17.50 -0.88 6.11
C ASP A 42 16.27 -0.71 7.05
N GLU A 43 15.06 -0.91 6.52
CA GLU A 43 13.78 -0.66 7.18
C GLU A 43 12.75 -1.79 6.94
N MET A 44 11.61 -1.76 7.64
CA MET A 44 10.53 -2.70 7.36
C MET A 44 9.82 -2.33 6.05
N PRO A 45 9.27 -3.29 5.29
CA PRO A 45 8.51 -2.96 4.08
C PRO A 45 7.32 -2.02 4.32
N SER A 46 6.71 -2.06 5.52
CA SER A 46 5.65 -1.12 5.90
C SER A 46 6.16 0.30 6.10
N ASP A 47 7.40 0.45 6.59
CA ASP A 47 8.02 1.75 6.83
C ASP A 47 8.46 2.35 5.49
N ALA A 48 9.04 1.53 4.60
CA ALA A 48 9.32 1.89 3.21
C ALA A 48 8.06 2.36 2.48
N ALA A 49 6.94 1.62 2.60
CA ALA A 49 5.67 2.00 2.01
C ALA A 49 5.21 3.40 2.45
N VAL A 50 5.35 3.71 3.74
CA VAL A 50 4.99 5.02 4.30
C VAL A 50 5.94 6.10 3.80
N ARG A 51 7.25 5.86 3.88
CA ARG A 51 8.31 6.79 3.45
C ARG A 51 8.15 7.14 1.96
N GLU A 52 8.11 6.14 1.08
CA GLU A 52 7.99 6.33 -0.37
C GLU A 52 6.69 7.09 -0.71
N THR A 53 5.57 6.77 -0.05
CA THR A 53 4.33 7.52 -0.25
C THR A 53 4.50 9.00 0.14
N ILE A 54 5.14 9.29 1.27
CA ILE A 54 5.38 10.66 1.71
C ILE A 54 6.32 11.40 0.74
N GLU A 55 7.42 10.77 0.34
CA GLU A 55 8.41 11.36 -0.56
C GLU A 55 7.81 11.63 -1.95
N GLU A 56 7.16 10.64 -2.54
CA GLU A 56 6.67 10.74 -3.93
C GLU A 56 5.39 11.57 -4.07
N THR A 57 4.53 11.59 -3.05
CA THR A 57 3.21 12.25 -3.13
C THR A 57 3.07 13.49 -2.25
N GLY A 58 3.96 13.67 -1.27
CA GLY A 58 3.81 14.67 -0.23
C GLY A 58 2.73 14.37 0.81
N ARG A 59 2.10 13.19 0.78
CA ARG A 59 0.94 12.83 1.61
C ARG A 59 1.25 11.78 2.65
N THR A 60 0.61 11.87 3.80
CA THR A 60 0.77 10.91 4.90
C THR A 60 -0.24 9.77 4.76
N PRO A 61 0.19 8.52 4.49
CA PRO A 61 -0.71 7.38 4.43
C PRO A 61 -1.02 6.82 5.82
N ARG A 62 -2.27 6.44 6.05
CA ARG A 62 -2.65 5.52 7.13
C ARG A 62 -2.87 4.13 6.55
N LEU A 63 -1.88 3.25 6.72
CA LEU A 63 -1.96 1.87 6.23
C LEU A 63 -3.14 1.15 6.87
N LEU A 64 -3.86 0.37 6.06
CA LEU A 64 -4.95 -0.47 6.48
C LEU A 64 -4.46 -1.92 6.58
N PRO A 65 -4.79 -2.66 7.66
CA PRO A 65 -4.49 -4.08 7.72
C PRO A 65 -5.31 -4.82 6.66
N PRO A 66 -4.81 -5.95 6.13
CA PRO A 66 -5.59 -6.80 5.26
C PRO A 66 -6.83 -7.36 6.00
N PRO A 67 -7.91 -7.66 5.27
CA PRO A 67 -9.05 -8.36 5.84
C PRO A 67 -8.60 -9.73 6.36
N GLY A 68 -8.88 -10.01 7.63
CA GLY A 68 -8.45 -11.25 8.28
C GLY A 68 -8.85 -11.34 9.74
N ILE A 69 -8.43 -12.41 10.40
CA ILE A 69 -8.74 -12.67 11.81
C ILE A 69 -7.96 -11.66 12.68
N ALA A 70 -8.67 -10.97 13.56
CA ALA A 70 -8.05 -10.05 14.52
C ALA A 70 -7.09 -10.79 15.46
N ILE A 71 -5.98 -10.14 15.80
CA ILE A 71 -5.12 -10.67 16.86
C ILE A 71 -5.90 -10.71 18.19
N PRO A 72 -5.68 -11.72 19.05
CA PRO A 72 -6.34 -11.75 20.35
C PRO A 72 -5.99 -10.51 21.17
N GLU A 73 -6.97 -9.95 21.87
CA GLU A 73 -6.83 -8.71 22.67
C GLU A 73 -5.69 -8.76 23.70
N ARG A 74 -5.34 -9.97 24.17
CA ARG A 74 -4.27 -10.20 25.17
C ARG A 74 -2.91 -10.49 24.55
N TYR A 75 -2.75 -10.37 23.24
CA TYR A 75 -1.46 -10.57 22.60
C TYR A 75 -0.48 -9.47 23.03
N PRO A 76 0.70 -9.81 23.58
CA PRO A 76 1.52 -8.85 24.31
C PRO A 76 2.47 -8.04 23.42
N HIS A 77 2.59 -8.35 22.12
CA HIS A 77 3.53 -7.69 21.22
C HIS A 77 2.81 -6.71 20.28
N PRO A 78 3.44 -5.58 19.94
CA PRO A 78 2.87 -4.63 19.00
C PRO A 78 2.69 -5.28 17.63
N LEU A 79 1.59 -4.93 16.97
CA LEU A 79 1.36 -5.29 15.58
C LEU A 79 2.13 -4.36 14.66
N VAL A 80 2.71 -4.94 13.62
CA VAL A 80 3.19 -4.20 12.44
C VAL A 80 2.21 -4.40 11.30
N ASN A 81 2.09 -3.42 10.41
CA ASN A 81 1.20 -3.52 9.26
C ASN A 81 1.69 -4.63 8.33
N SER A 82 0.84 -5.63 8.12
CA SER A 82 1.10 -6.67 7.12
C SER A 82 0.72 -6.16 5.73
N PRO A 83 1.47 -6.51 4.68
CA PRO A 83 1.04 -6.21 3.32
C PRO A 83 -0.26 -6.97 3.02
N TRP A 84 -1.09 -6.41 2.13
CA TRP A 84 -2.26 -7.09 1.59
C TRP A 84 -1.85 -8.22 0.66
N TRP A 85 -0.83 -7.98 -0.15
CA TRP A 85 -0.27 -8.95 -1.06
C TRP A 85 1.25 -8.82 -1.13
N ILE A 86 1.93 -9.95 -1.32
CA ILE A 86 3.34 -9.97 -1.73
C ILE A 86 3.38 -10.62 -3.10
N VAL A 87 3.85 -9.87 -4.10
CA VAL A 87 3.89 -10.33 -5.48
C VAL A 87 5.30 -10.28 -6.02
N ARG A 88 5.62 -11.16 -6.97
CA ARG A 88 6.94 -11.20 -7.62
C ARG A 88 6.79 -10.83 -9.08
N MET A 89 7.53 -9.84 -9.53
CA MET A 89 7.51 -9.42 -10.92
C MET A 89 8.91 -9.20 -11.48
N PRO A 90 9.16 -9.61 -12.75
CA PRO A 90 10.42 -9.30 -13.40
C PRO A 90 10.48 -7.82 -13.73
N VAL A 91 11.62 -7.19 -13.44
CA VAL A 91 11.88 -5.81 -13.78
C VAL A 91 13.09 -5.70 -14.69
N LYS A 92 13.03 -4.74 -15.60
CA LYS A 92 14.17 -4.35 -16.44
C LYS A 92 15.30 -3.81 -15.54
N PRO A 93 16.54 -3.72 -16.04
CA PRO A 93 17.61 -3.01 -15.34
C PRO A 93 17.13 -1.66 -14.81
N ASP A 94 17.45 -1.36 -13.56
CA ASP A 94 17.07 -0.12 -12.88
C ASP A 94 18.30 0.53 -12.23
N ARG A 95 18.09 1.55 -11.38
CA ARG A 95 19.20 2.26 -10.70
C ARG A 95 19.96 1.38 -9.70
N TYR A 96 19.36 0.28 -9.26
CA TYR A 96 19.92 -0.61 -8.23
C TYR A 96 20.65 -1.80 -8.84
N LEU A 97 20.11 -2.39 -9.91
CA LEU A 97 20.74 -3.49 -10.63
C LEU A 97 20.78 -3.27 -12.14
N PRO A 98 21.96 -3.36 -12.78
CA PRO A 98 22.12 -3.19 -14.22
C PRO A 98 21.65 -4.43 -15.02
N THR A 99 21.04 -5.41 -14.36
CA THR A 99 20.56 -6.64 -14.97
C THR A 99 19.10 -6.87 -14.62
N GLN A 100 18.39 -7.63 -15.46
CA GLN A 100 17.03 -8.04 -15.15
C GLN A 100 17.02 -8.82 -13.83
N HIS A 101 16.10 -8.45 -12.95
CA HIS A 101 15.96 -9.03 -11.62
C HIS A 101 14.49 -9.08 -11.23
N ILE A 102 14.21 -9.56 -10.02
CA ILE A 102 12.84 -9.68 -9.49
C ILE A 102 12.64 -8.61 -8.43
N HIS A 103 11.54 -7.87 -8.54
CA HIS A 103 10.97 -7.16 -7.40
C HIS A 103 9.99 -8.09 -6.69
N GLU A 104 10.21 -8.27 -5.39
CA GLU A 104 9.26 -8.87 -4.46
C GLU A 104 8.54 -7.72 -3.74
N ASP A 105 7.39 -7.36 -4.29
CA ASP A 105 6.65 -6.14 -3.94
C ASP A 105 5.64 -6.42 -2.84
N HIS A 106 5.81 -5.72 -1.72
CA HIS A 106 4.93 -5.73 -0.56
C HIS A 106 3.87 -4.64 -0.77
N GLN A 107 2.67 -5.06 -1.13
CA GLN A 107 1.59 -4.16 -1.52
C GLN A 107 0.70 -3.84 -0.34
N TYR A 108 0.55 -2.56 -0.04
CA TYR A 108 -0.28 -2.04 1.03
C TYR A 108 -1.47 -1.26 0.47
N VAL A 109 -2.54 -1.18 1.26
CA VAL A 109 -3.68 -0.30 1.01
C VAL A 109 -3.69 0.73 2.12
N ALA A 110 -3.92 2.00 1.78
CA ALA A 110 -3.89 3.08 2.75
C ALA A 110 -4.98 4.13 2.49
N ILE A 111 -5.29 4.91 3.52
CA ILE A 111 -6.15 6.09 3.41
C ILE A 111 -5.34 7.34 3.71
N ALA A 112 -5.53 8.41 2.92
CA ALA A 112 -5.16 9.75 3.33
C ALA A 112 -6.36 10.41 4.00
N ASP A 113 -6.29 10.61 5.32
CA ASP A 113 -7.39 11.21 6.09
C ASP A 113 -7.60 12.70 5.76
N HIS A 114 -6.58 13.35 5.18
CA HIS A 114 -6.60 14.76 4.78
C HIS A 114 -6.10 14.91 3.33
N PRO A 115 -6.97 14.65 2.32
CA PRO A 115 -6.57 14.62 0.91
C PRO A 115 -6.20 15.96 0.28
N ASP A 116 -6.33 17.06 1.01
CA ASP A 116 -5.87 18.39 0.57
C ASP A 116 -4.58 18.81 1.27
N GLN A 117 -4.13 18.05 2.28
CA GLN A 117 -2.96 18.38 3.07
C GLN A 117 -1.71 17.72 2.51
N GLU A 118 -0.84 18.55 1.94
CA GLU A 118 0.54 18.18 1.62
C GLU A 118 1.43 18.44 2.84
N THR A 119 2.04 17.39 3.38
CA THR A 119 2.95 17.46 4.53
C THR A 119 4.42 17.60 4.12
N HIS A 120 4.76 17.23 2.88
CA HIS A 120 6.10 17.31 2.30
C HIS A 120 6.01 17.70 0.82
N VAL A 121 7.06 18.33 0.28
CA VAL A 121 7.10 18.62 -1.16
C VAL A 121 7.19 17.30 -1.93
N ALA A 122 6.19 17.01 -2.75
CA ALA A 122 6.17 15.80 -3.58
C ALA A 122 7.32 15.77 -4.59
N GLU A 123 8.03 14.63 -4.68
CA GLU A 123 9.06 14.42 -5.70
C GLU A 123 8.46 14.28 -7.12
N HIS A 124 7.19 13.87 -7.21
CA HIS A 124 6.51 13.60 -8.47
C HIS A 124 5.18 14.36 -8.58
N PRO A 125 4.76 14.75 -9.79
CA PRO A 125 3.42 15.28 -10.00
C PRO A 125 2.38 14.26 -9.50
N PHE A 126 1.51 14.70 -8.60
CA PHE A 126 0.51 13.86 -7.94
C PHE A 126 -0.91 14.26 -8.38
N GLN A 127 -1.79 13.27 -8.54
CA GLN A 127 -3.21 13.49 -8.80
C GLN A 127 -4.11 12.47 -8.10
N TRP A 128 -5.30 12.92 -7.73
CA TRP A 128 -6.41 12.05 -7.32
C TRP A 128 -7.27 11.67 -8.52
N ALA A 129 -7.31 10.38 -8.85
CA ALA A 129 -8.08 9.82 -9.96
C ALA A 129 -9.31 9.05 -9.47
N THR A 130 -10.45 9.24 -10.13
CA THR A 130 -11.63 8.40 -9.92
C THR A 130 -11.45 7.05 -10.63
N VAL A 131 -12.29 6.06 -10.30
CA VAL A 131 -12.34 4.80 -11.04
C VAL A 131 -12.64 5.02 -12.54
N GLY A 132 -13.41 6.06 -12.88
CA GLY A 132 -13.74 6.42 -14.26
C GLY A 132 -12.59 7.11 -15.01
N ASP A 133 -11.58 7.62 -14.29
CA ASP A 133 -10.40 8.23 -14.90
C ASP A 133 -9.32 7.21 -15.23
N LEU A 134 -9.25 6.09 -14.51
CA LEU A 134 -8.22 5.07 -14.70
C LEU A 134 -8.07 4.58 -16.15
N PRO A 135 -9.13 4.32 -16.93
CA PRO A 135 -8.98 3.89 -18.32
C PRO A 135 -8.42 4.97 -19.26
N LYS A 136 -8.41 6.24 -18.81
CA LYS A 136 -7.88 7.38 -19.56
C LYS A 136 -6.41 7.65 -19.26
N LEU A 137 -5.88 7.01 -18.20
CA LEU A 137 -4.51 7.19 -17.73
C LEU A 137 -3.65 6.01 -18.18
N SER A 138 -2.35 6.27 -18.39
CA SER A 138 -1.38 5.21 -18.67
C SER A 138 -0.95 4.54 -17.36
N VAL A 139 -1.77 3.64 -16.84
CA VAL A 139 -1.53 2.91 -15.59
C VAL A 139 -1.19 1.44 -15.88
N PRO A 140 -0.24 0.80 -15.14
CA PRO A 140 0.05 -0.62 -15.31
C PRO A 140 -1.20 -1.51 -15.16
N ALA A 141 -1.34 -2.52 -16.02
CA ALA A 141 -2.52 -3.38 -16.05
C ALA A 141 -2.79 -4.10 -14.70
N GLY A 142 -1.74 -4.52 -13.99
CA GLY A 142 -1.88 -5.13 -12.67
C GLY A 142 -2.48 -4.16 -11.65
N THR A 143 -2.03 -2.90 -11.66
CA THR A 143 -2.58 -1.82 -10.83
C THR A 143 -4.04 -1.58 -11.13
N LEU A 144 -4.46 -1.58 -12.40
CA LEU A 144 -5.87 -1.42 -12.79
C LEU A 144 -6.76 -2.52 -12.20
N VAL A 145 -6.34 -3.79 -12.28
CA VAL A 145 -7.10 -4.94 -11.74
C VAL A 145 -7.32 -4.79 -10.23
N VAL A 146 -6.25 -4.46 -9.49
CA VAL A 146 -6.33 -4.30 -8.03
C VAL A 146 -7.14 -3.05 -7.67
N ALA A 147 -6.91 -1.93 -8.35
CA ALA A 147 -7.63 -0.68 -8.09
C ALA A 147 -9.14 -0.82 -8.27
N HIS A 148 -9.61 -1.47 -9.35
CA HIS A 148 -11.04 -1.75 -9.53
C HIS A 148 -11.64 -2.57 -8.38
N THR A 149 -10.93 -3.63 -7.96
CA THR A 149 -11.36 -4.47 -6.83
C THR A 149 -11.48 -3.66 -5.53
N LEU A 150 -10.52 -2.76 -5.27
CA LEU A 150 -10.51 -1.92 -4.08
C LEU A 150 -11.58 -0.82 -4.13
N PHE A 151 -11.83 -0.23 -5.31
CA PHE A 151 -12.94 0.71 -5.50
C PHE A 151 -14.29 0.06 -5.21
N ASP A 152 -14.55 -1.14 -5.73
CA ASP A 152 -15.79 -1.87 -5.47
C ASP A 152 -15.99 -2.12 -3.97
N LEU A 153 -14.91 -2.49 -3.27
CA LEU A 153 -14.94 -2.75 -1.83
C LEU A 153 -15.21 -1.47 -1.01
N LEU A 154 -14.54 -0.37 -1.35
CA LEU A 154 -14.74 0.93 -0.72
C LEU A 154 -16.14 1.49 -0.97
N GLN A 155 -16.66 1.39 -2.19
CA GLN A 155 -18.00 1.89 -2.54
C GLN A 155 -19.11 1.08 -1.86
N ALA A 156 -18.98 -0.25 -1.81
CA ALA A 156 -20.03 -1.10 -1.26
C ALA A 156 -20.12 -1.03 0.27
N GLN A 157 -19.01 -0.78 0.97
CA GLN A 157 -18.92 -1.06 2.40
C GLN A 157 -18.12 -0.01 3.21
N GLY A 158 -17.52 1.00 2.57
CA GLY A 158 -16.71 2.06 3.19
C GLY A 158 -15.33 1.60 3.68
N VAL A 159 -14.57 2.49 4.33
CA VAL A 159 -13.23 2.16 4.89
C VAL A 159 -13.32 1.05 5.93
N ASP A 160 -14.39 1.03 6.73
CA ASP A 160 -14.60 0.00 7.72
C ASP A 160 -14.60 -1.41 7.08
N ALA A 161 -15.05 -1.56 5.83
CA ALA A 161 -15.02 -2.82 5.10
C ALA A 161 -13.62 -3.41 4.95
N LEU A 162 -12.66 -2.54 4.63
CA LEU A 162 -11.26 -2.91 4.45
C LEU A 162 -10.64 -3.43 5.75
N THR A 163 -11.28 -3.15 6.89
CA THR A 163 -10.81 -3.54 8.23
C THR A 163 -11.71 -4.57 8.92
N ARG A 164 -12.87 -4.93 8.33
CA ARG A 164 -13.89 -5.79 8.95
C ARG A 164 -13.74 -7.27 8.56
N HIS A 165 -12.88 -7.97 9.30
CA HIS A 165 -13.10 -9.38 9.71
C HIS A 165 -12.75 -9.58 11.20
N ARG A 166 -13.31 -8.73 12.06
CA ARG A 166 -13.21 -8.91 13.52
C ARG A 166 -14.25 -9.91 14.02
N ALA A 167 -13.97 -11.20 13.91
CA ALA A 167 -14.58 -12.17 14.83
C ALA A 167 -13.89 -12.01 16.19
N PRO A 168 -14.62 -11.94 17.33
CA PRO A 168 -13.99 -12.03 18.64
C PRO A 168 -13.28 -13.38 18.75
N VAL A 169 -11.97 -13.36 18.96
CA VAL A 169 -11.22 -14.60 19.26
C VAL A 169 -11.69 -15.12 20.62
N PRO A 170 -12.01 -16.42 20.77
CA PRO A 170 -12.31 -17.01 22.06
C PRO A 170 -11.21 -16.68 23.08
N ARG A 171 -11.59 -16.41 24.33
CA ARG A 171 -10.62 -16.18 25.41
C ARG A 171 -9.72 -17.42 25.54
N LEU A 172 -8.47 -17.30 25.10
CA LEU A 172 -7.44 -18.30 25.40
C LEU A 172 -7.03 -18.16 26.88
N PRO A 173 -6.73 -19.28 27.55
CA PRO A 173 -6.18 -19.25 28.91
C PRO A 173 -4.86 -18.47 28.92
N THR A 174 -4.57 -17.82 30.05
CA THR A 174 -3.33 -17.05 30.26
C THR A 174 -2.11 -17.93 29.99
N PRO A 175 -1.22 -17.56 29.06
CA PRO A 175 -0.01 -18.32 28.82
C PRO A 175 0.90 -18.25 30.04
N HIS A 176 1.48 -19.39 30.41
CA HIS A 176 2.59 -19.43 31.35
C HIS A 176 3.80 -18.74 30.72
N PRO A 177 4.57 -17.92 31.47
CA PRO A 177 5.77 -17.30 30.94
C PRO A 177 6.79 -18.36 30.51
N TRP A 178 7.43 -18.12 29.38
CA TRP A 178 8.56 -18.93 28.91
C TRP A 178 9.76 -18.73 29.87
N PRO A 179 10.51 -19.79 30.20
CA PRO A 179 11.74 -19.63 30.96
C PRO A 179 12.76 -18.82 30.16
N ALA A 180 13.46 -17.93 30.86
CA ALA A 180 14.51 -17.05 30.34
C ALA A 180 15.71 -17.81 29.77
#